data_AF-A0A2W5Z9A8-F1
#
_entry.id   AF-A0A2W5Z9A8-F1
#
_cell.length_a   1.000
_cell.length_b   1.000
_cell.length_c   1.000
_cell.angle_alpha   90.00
_cell.angle_beta   90.00
_cell.angle_gamma   90.00
#
_symmetry.space_group_name_H-M   'P 1'
#
loop_
_entity.id
_entity.type
_entity.pdbx_description
1 polymer ?
#
loop_
_entity_poly.entity_id
_entity_poly.type
_entity_poly.pdbx_seq_one_letter_code
_entity_poly.pdbx_strand_id
1 'polypeptide(L)'
;MILSALIGTASAEDSNRTDSIVFIDAWWSLDYAKNSCWQVTQWHQENRDLIKQLGCNAVTSCQELMPRVDACGNDPGPEVLYFFAQLAAQLASNTQCKGVQVTKYDGPNSATSSEAANTMTKPHSTLIVDYTPGSPKQAWTLSQRDTHMDGEGDPKEIAANICTIVTERGARFVK
;
A
#
# COMPACT_ATOMS: atom_id res chain seq x y z
N MET A 1 3.72 -37.69 49.36
CA MET A 1 3.85 -36.99 48.06
C MET A 1 2.56 -36.25 47.81
N ILE A 2 2.55 -34.92 47.94
CA ILE A 2 1.38 -34.09 47.66
C ILE A 2 1.64 -33.46 46.29
N LEU A 3 0.81 -33.82 45.31
CA LEU A 3 0.88 -33.34 43.94
C LEU A 3 0.07 -32.04 43.86
N SER A 4 0.73 -30.89 43.90
CA SER A 4 0.08 -29.59 43.71
C SER A 4 -0.17 -29.37 42.21
N ALA A 5 -1.44 -29.43 41.81
CA ALA A 5 -1.88 -29.01 40.49
C ALA A 5 -1.90 -27.47 40.42
N LEU A 6 -0.97 -26.90 39.64
CA LEU A 6 -1.03 -25.50 39.23
C LEU A 6 -2.16 -25.34 38.22
N ILE A 7 -3.30 -24.84 38.69
CA ILE A 7 -4.37 -24.35 37.82
C ILE A 7 -3.87 -23.05 37.21
N GLY A 8 -3.35 -23.14 35.97
CA GLY A 8 -3.08 -21.97 35.15
C GLY A 8 -4.41 -21.27 34.86
N THR A 9 -4.62 -20.10 35.47
CA THR A 9 -5.67 -19.19 35.06
C THR A 9 -5.36 -18.73 33.64
N ALA A 10 -6.07 -19.29 32.65
CA ALA A 10 -6.09 -18.73 31.32
C ALA A 10 -6.65 -17.31 31.44
N SER A 11 -5.78 -16.31 31.28
CA SER A 11 -6.20 -14.93 31.08
C SER A 11 -7.07 -14.91 29.84
N ALA A 12 -8.35 -14.57 30.01
CA ALA A 12 -9.23 -14.23 28.91
C ALA A 12 -8.75 -12.90 28.34
N GLU A 13 -7.77 -12.95 27.44
CA GLU A 13 -7.39 -11.79 26.66
C GLU A 13 -8.44 -11.54 25.57
N ASP A 14 -9.21 -10.48 25.83
CA ASP A 14 -9.59 -9.45 24.87
C ASP A 14 -10.77 -9.73 23.93
N SER A 15 -11.98 -9.73 24.50
CA SER A 15 -13.24 -9.74 23.75
C SER A 15 -13.73 -8.35 23.31
N ASN A 16 -12.85 -7.35 23.23
CA ASN A 16 -13.25 -5.99 22.83
C ASN A 16 -12.40 -5.37 21.71
N ARG A 17 -11.56 -6.18 21.06
CA ARG A 17 -10.86 -5.73 19.87
C ARG A 17 -11.85 -5.67 18.71
N THR A 18 -12.36 -4.47 18.42
CA THR A 18 -12.96 -4.17 17.11
C THR A 18 -12.02 -4.69 16.04
N ASP A 19 -12.49 -5.59 15.17
CA ASP A 19 -11.70 -6.12 14.07
C ASP A 19 -11.08 -4.95 13.30
N SER A 20 -9.76 -4.88 13.25
CA SER A 20 -9.07 -3.84 12.49
C SER A 20 -9.28 -4.14 11.01
N ILE A 21 -10.07 -3.32 10.32
CA ILE A 21 -10.33 -3.48 8.89
C ILE A 21 -9.42 -2.54 8.10
N VAL A 22 -8.65 -3.09 7.15
CA VAL A 22 -7.89 -2.35 6.15
C VAL A 22 -8.60 -2.47 4.81
N PHE A 23 -9.00 -1.34 4.25
CA PHE A 23 -9.54 -1.21 2.91
C PHE A 23 -8.43 -0.73 1.97
N ILE A 24 -8.14 -1.45 0.90
CA ILE A 24 -7.12 -1.08 -0.08
C ILE A 24 -7.82 -0.54 -1.34
N ASP A 25 -7.57 0.72 -1.67
CA ASP A 25 -8.05 1.33 -2.93
C ASP A 25 -7.02 1.11 -4.05
N ALA A 26 -7.05 -0.08 -4.65
CA ALA A 26 -6.16 -0.41 -5.77
C ALA A 26 -6.60 0.26 -7.09
N TRP A 27 -7.85 0.71 -7.17
CA TRP A 27 -8.37 1.42 -8.33
C TRP A 27 -7.68 2.77 -8.50
N TRP A 28 -7.51 3.52 -7.39
CA TRP A 28 -6.71 4.76 -7.38
C TRP A 28 -5.31 4.55 -7.98
N SER A 29 -4.59 3.51 -7.53
CA SER A 29 -3.21 3.27 -7.93
C SER A 29 -3.04 3.01 -9.43
N LEU A 30 -4.04 2.38 -10.06
CA LEU A 30 -4.03 2.17 -11.51
C LEU A 30 -4.14 3.50 -12.26
N ASP A 31 -5.08 4.36 -11.87
CA ASP A 31 -5.28 5.65 -12.50
C ASP A 31 -4.10 6.60 -12.23
N TYR A 32 -3.55 6.55 -11.01
CA TYR A 32 -2.31 7.25 -10.65
C TYR A 32 -1.15 6.81 -11.54
N ALA A 33 -0.92 5.50 -11.70
CA ALA A 33 0.16 4.96 -12.52
C ALA A 33 0.04 5.40 -13.99
N LYS A 34 -1.18 5.39 -14.56
CA LYS A 34 -1.43 5.88 -15.92
C LYS A 34 -1.13 7.37 -16.05
N ASN A 35 -1.58 8.18 -15.09
CA ASN A 35 -1.31 9.62 -15.08
C ASN A 35 0.19 9.91 -14.92
N SER A 36 0.88 9.18 -14.04
CA SER A 36 2.33 9.26 -13.86
C SER A 36 3.08 8.91 -15.15
N CYS A 37 2.66 7.85 -15.85
CA CYS A 37 3.22 7.49 -17.15
C CYS A 37 2.96 8.53 -18.24
N TRP A 38 1.77 9.12 -18.26
CA TRP A 38 1.47 10.21 -19.18
C TRP A 38 2.41 11.39 -18.95
N GLN A 39 2.59 11.83 -17.69
CA GLN A 39 3.47 12.95 -17.35
C GLN A 39 4.93 12.69 -17.75
N VAL A 40 5.48 11.51 -17.41
CA VAL A 40 6.88 11.22 -17.74
C VAL A 40 7.10 11.07 -19.25
N THR A 41 6.09 10.56 -19.96
CA THR A 41 6.14 10.47 -21.43
C THR A 41 6.15 11.85 -22.07
N GLN A 42 5.33 12.79 -21.57
CA GLN A 42 5.36 14.19 -22.03
C GLN A 42 6.72 14.83 -21.77
N TRP A 43 7.25 14.70 -20.54
CA TRP A 43 8.59 15.19 -20.21
C TRP A 43 9.67 14.62 -21.14
N HIS A 44 9.63 13.31 -21.43
CA HIS A 44 10.60 12.68 -22.32
C HIS A 44 10.48 13.19 -23.75
N GLN A 45 9.25 13.43 -24.25
CA GLN A 45 9.03 14.00 -25.58
C GLN A 45 9.63 15.41 -25.70
N GLU A 46 9.41 16.26 -24.70
CA GLU A 46 9.93 17.63 -24.65
C GLU A 46 11.45 17.69 -24.59
N ASN A 47 12.09 16.71 -23.93
CA ASN A 47 13.54 16.67 -23.72
C ASN A 47 14.29 15.74 -24.68
N ARG A 48 13.58 15.01 -25.57
CA ARG A 48 14.14 13.94 -26.39
C ARG A 48 15.35 14.37 -27.20
N ASP A 49 15.26 15.51 -27.89
CA ASP A 49 16.34 15.98 -28.76
C ASP A 49 17.54 16.44 -27.95
N LEU A 50 17.31 17.08 -26.79
CA LEU A 50 18.36 17.52 -25.88
C LEU A 50 19.10 16.32 -25.29
N ILE A 51 18.37 15.29 -24.81
CA ILE A 51 18.95 14.04 -24.32
C ILE A 51 19.73 13.34 -25.42
N LYS A 52 19.21 13.30 -26.66
CA LYS A 52 19.89 12.66 -27.79
C LYS A 52 21.19 13.37 -28.18
N GLN A 53 21.23 14.70 -28.08
CA GLN A 53 22.39 15.50 -28.50
C GLN A 53 23.45 15.61 -27.41
N LEU A 54 23.03 15.85 -26.17
CA LEU A 54 23.93 16.20 -25.05
C LEU A 54 24.00 15.13 -23.96
N GLY A 55 23.17 14.09 -24.06
CA GLY A 55 23.04 13.05 -23.04
C GLY A 55 22.21 13.48 -21.84
N CYS A 56 21.90 12.50 -20.99
CA CYS A 56 21.02 12.66 -19.83
C CYS A 56 21.58 13.63 -18.77
N ASN A 57 22.89 13.75 -18.66
CA ASN A 57 23.54 14.65 -17.69
C ASN A 57 23.27 16.15 -17.97
N ALA A 58 22.84 16.50 -19.19
CA ALA A 58 22.53 17.86 -19.58
C ALA A 58 21.08 18.27 -19.28
N VAL A 59 20.23 17.34 -18.82
CA VAL A 59 18.80 17.57 -18.60
C VAL A 59 18.44 17.34 -17.13
N THR A 60 17.83 18.35 -16.52
CA THR A 60 17.38 18.27 -15.12
C THR A 60 16.47 17.06 -14.89
N SER A 61 16.69 16.35 -13.79
CA SER A 61 15.93 15.16 -13.40
C SER A 61 15.99 13.99 -14.37
N CYS A 62 16.81 14.04 -15.43
CA CYS A 62 16.82 12.95 -16.40
C CYS A 62 17.24 11.62 -15.79
N GLN A 63 18.27 11.59 -14.94
CA GLN A 63 18.69 10.35 -14.29
C GLN A 63 17.60 9.74 -13.40
N GLU A 64 16.76 10.58 -12.79
CA GLU A 64 15.64 10.16 -11.95
C GLU A 64 14.43 9.69 -12.77
N LEU A 65 14.15 10.36 -13.90
CA LEU A 65 12.94 10.12 -14.69
C LEU A 65 13.11 9.04 -15.75
N MET A 66 14.33 8.81 -16.26
CA MET A 66 14.57 7.79 -17.30
C MET A 66 14.12 6.37 -16.90
N PRO A 67 14.37 5.88 -15.67
CA PRO A 67 13.82 4.58 -15.24
C PRO A 67 12.29 4.52 -15.32
N ARG A 68 11.60 5.64 -15.09
CA ARG A 68 10.14 5.74 -15.21
C ARG A 68 9.70 5.77 -16.68
N VAL A 69 10.46 6.46 -17.55
CA VAL A 69 10.23 6.41 -19.00
C VAL A 69 10.29 4.98 -19.52
N ASP A 70 11.33 4.24 -19.11
CA ASP A 70 11.51 2.84 -19.53
C ASP A 70 10.36 1.95 -19.03
N ALA A 71 9.96 2.10 -17.76
CA ALA A 71 8.84 1.36 -17.18
C ALA A 71 7.50 1.70 -17.85
N CYS A 72 7.29 2.97 -18.22
CA CYS A 72 6.08 3.45 -18.90
C CYS A 72 6.05 3.16 -20.40
N GLY A 73 7.00 2.40 -20.93
CA GLY A 73 6.96 1.91 -22.31
C GLY A 73 5.81 0.94 -22.61
N ASN A 74 5.17 0.39 -21.57
CA ASN A 74 4.03 -0.52 -21.65
C ASN A 74 2.87 -0.04 -20.76
N ASP A 75 1.70 -0.67 -20.88
CA ASP A 75 0.57 -0.45 -19.96
C ASP A 75 0.99 -0.83 -18.52
N PRO A 76 0.87 0.08 -17.52
CA PRO A 76 1.27 -0.20 -16.15
C PRO A 76 0.30 -1.14 -15.42
N GLY A 77 -0.87 -1.43 -15.99
CA GLY A 77 -1.92 -2.24 -15.36
C GLY A 77 -1.45 -3.58 -14.78
N PRO A 78 -0.77 -4.45 -15.56
CA PRO A 78 -0.24 -5.71 -15.06
C PRO A 78 0.73 -5.56 -13.88
N GLU A 79 1.58 -4.53 -13.88
CA GLU A 79 2.53 -4.29 -12.79
C GLU A 79 1.83 -3.84 -11.51
N VAL A 80 0.84 -2.95 -11.63
CA VAL A 80 -0.01 -2.52 -10.50
C VAL A 80 -0.72 -3.73 -9.88
N LEU A 81 -1.33 -4.59 -10.70
CA LEU A 81 -1.99 -5.80 -10.22
C LEU A 81 -1.01 -6.75 -9.52
N TYR A 82 0.20 -6.92 -10.08
CA TYR A 82 1.24 -7.74 -9.48
C TYR A 82 1.73 -7.18 -8.14
N PHE A 83 1.90 -5.86 -8.03
CA PHE A 83 2.26 -5.20 -6.79
C PHE A 83 1.22 -5.44 -5.70
N PHE A 84 -0.08 -5.28 -6.01
CA PHE A 84 -1.13 -5.51 -5.02
C PHE A 84 -1.31 -6.98 -4.65
N ALA A 85 -1.04 -7.91 -5.57
CA ALA A 85 -0.99 -9.34 -5.24
C ALA A 85 0.13 -9.64 -4.22
N GLN A 86 1.31 -9.05 -4.41
CA GLN A 86 2.40 -9.17 -3.44
C GLN A 86 2.05 -8.51 -2.09
N LEU A 87 1.51 -7.30 -2.10
CA LEU A 87 1.11 -6.60 -0.88
C LEU A 87 0.07 -7.39 -0.10
N ALA A 88 -0.95 -7.94 -0.77
CA ALA A 88 -1.94 -8.81 -0.15
C ALA A 88 -1.31 -10.07 0.47
N ALA A 89 -0.37 -10.70 -0.23
CA ALA A 89 0.36 -11.86 0.30
C ALA A 89 1.22 -11.50 1.52
N GLN A 90 1.88 -10.34 1.53
CA GLN A 90 2.66 -9.86 2.67
C GLN A 90 1.76 -9.53 3.87
N LEU A 91 0.61 -8.89 3.66
CA LEU A 91 -0.37 -8.62 4.70
C LEU A 91 -0.92 -9.93 5.30
N ALA A 92 -1.27 -10.90 4.45
CA ALA A 92 -1.82 -12.19 4.88
C ALA A 92 -0.81 -13.07 5.63
N SER A 93 0.47 -13.01 5.25
CA SER A 93 1.53 -13.83 5.85
C SER A 93 2.21 -13.19 7.06
N ASN A 94 2.02 -11.89 7.27
CA ASN A 94 2.62 -11.17 8.40
C ASN A 94 1.89 -11.50 9.72
N THR A 95 2.60 -12.13 10.65
CA THR A 95 2.05 -12.51 11.97
C THR A 95 1.65 -11.30 12.83
N GLN A 96 2.18 -10.10 12.55
CA GLN A 96 1.74 -8.85 13.18
C GLN A 96 0.33 -8.44 12.72
N CYS A 97 -0.11 -8.86 11.53
CA CYS A 97 -1.45 -8.62 11.01
C CYS A 97 -2.50 -9.64 11.50
N LYS A 98 -2.18 -10.48 12.50
CA LYS A 98 -3.16 -11.45 13.02
C LYS A 98 -4.44 -10.76 13.49
N GLY A 99 -5.58 -11.17 12.94
CA GLY A 99 -6.89 -10.61 13.23
C GLY A 99 -7.26 -9.34 12.46
N VAL A 100 -6.41 -8.88 11.53
CA VAL A 100 -6.73 -7.78 10.62
C VAL A 100 -7.54 -8.33 9.44
N GLN A 101 -8.70 -7.75 9.17
CA GLN A 101 -9.46 -8.01 7.94
C GLN A 101 -8.92 -7.09 6.84
N VAL A 102 -8.62 -7.65 5.67
CA VAL A 102 -8.18 -6.86 4.51
C VAL A 102 -9.17 -7.04 3.37
N THR A 103 -9.69 -5.93 2.86
CA THR A 103 -10.54 -5.89 1.66
C THR A 103 -9.85 -5.03 0.60
N LYS A 104 -9.74 -5.52 -0.63
CA LYS A 104 -9.20 -4.76 -1.77
C LYS A 104 -10.33 -4.36 -2.70
N TYR A 105 -10.28 -3.14 -3.21
CA TYR A 105 -11.20 -2.64 -4.23
C TYR A 105 -10.45 -2.38 -5.54
N ASP A 106 -10.77 -3.16 -6.57
CA ASP A 106 -10.18 -3.06 -7.91
C ASP A 106 -11.01 -2.15 -8.86
N GLY A 107 -12.04 -1.48 -8.35
CA GLY A 107 -12.90 -0.56 -9.11
C GLY A 107 -14.36 -1.03 -9.25
N PRO A 108 -15.23 -0.19 -9.83
CA PRO A 108 -16.69 -0.37 -9.76
C PRO A 108 -17.20 -1.58 -10.52
N ASN A 109 -16.46 -2.01 -11.55
CA ASN A 109 -16.81 -3.16 -12.39
C ASN A 109 -16.08 -4.45 -11.96
N SER A 110 -15.38 -4.43 -10.82
CA SER A 110 -14.62 -5.57 -10.33
C SER A 110 -15.49 -6.55 -9.55
N ALA A 111 -15.05 -7.82 -9.47
CA ALA A 111 -15.66 -8.82 -8.60
C ALA A 111 -15.60 -8.45 -7.10
N THR A 112 -14.67 -7.56 -6.72
CA THR A 112 -14.50 -7.08 -5.35
C THR A 112 -15.47 -5.96 -4.95
N SER A 113 -16.21 -5.39 -5.91
CA SER A 113 -17.04 -4.18 -5.71
C SER A 113 -18.08 -4.31 -4.59
N SER A 114 -18.78 -5.45 -4.48
CA SER A 114 -19.80 -5.65 -3.44
C SER A 114 -19.20 -5.78 -2.04
N GLU A 115 -18.08 -6.52 -1.91
CA GLU A 115 -17.38 -6.70 -0.63
C GLU A 115 -16.72 -5.39 -0.18
N ALA A 116 -16.17 -4.64 -1.13
CA ALA A 116 -15.66 -3.29 -0.94
C ALA A 116 -16.76 -2.35 -0.43
N ALA A 117 -17.94 -2.34 -1.06
CA ALA A 117 -19.06 -1.51 -0.65
C ALA A 117 -19.51 -1.84 0.78
N ASN A 118 -19.63 -3.12 1.13
CA ASN A 118 -19.95 -3.55 2.49
C ASN A 118 -18.88 -3.11 3.50
N THR A 119 -17.60 -3.27 3.15
CA THR A 119 -16.46 -2.87 4.01
C THR A 119 -16.49 -1.38 4.31
N MET A 120 -16.76 -0.55 3.31
CA MET A 120 -16.81 0.91 3.46
C MET A 120 -17.91 1.39 4.43
N THR A 121 -18.94 0.57 4.70
CA THR A 121 -19.99 0.91 5.70
C THR A 121 -19.54 0.71 7.16
N LYS A 122 -18.42 0.03 7.38
CA LYS A 122 -17.87 -0.27 8.71
C LYS A 122 -16.73 0.70 9.05
N PRO A 123 -16.38 0.90 10.33
CA PRO A 123 -15.12 1.59 10.67
C PRO A 123 -13.93 0.85 10.06
N HIS A 124 -13.14 1.53 9.23
CA HIS A 124 -11.98 0.97 8.53
C HIS A 124 -10.86 2.02 8.40
N SER A 125 -9.65 1.54 8.12
CA SER A 125 -8.54 2.35 7.63
C SER A 125 -8.40 2.15 6.13
N THR A 126 -8.26 3.23 5.36
CA THR A 126 -8.10 3.19 3.91
C THR A 126 -6.63 3.35 3.53
N LEU A 127 -6.07 2.33 2.88
CA LEU A 127 -4.74 2.33 2.30
C LEU A 127 -4.82 2.74 0.84
N ILE A 128 -4.11 3.80 0.51
CA ILE A 128 -3.90 4.31 -0.84
C ILE A 128 -2.41 4.20 -1.16
N VAL A 129 -2.07 3.71 -2.34
CA VAL A 129 -0.68 3.64 -2.81
C VAL A 129 -0.55 4.43 -4.10
N ASP A 130 0.35 5.40 -4.12
CA ASP A 130 0.68 6.20 -5.29
C ASP A 130 1.68 5.44 -6.17
N TYR A 131 1.18 4.43 -6.88
CA TYR A 131 2.02 3.54 -7.66
C TYR A 131 2.71 4.28 -8.80
N THR A 132 4.03 4.43 -8.67
CA THR A 132 4.94 5.06 -9.64
C THR A 132 5.72 3.95 -10.36
N PRO A 133 5.43 3.70 -11.64
CA PRO A 133 6.14 2.71 -12.44
C PRO A 133 7.66 2.97 -12.48
N GLY A 134 8.44 1.90 -12.36
CA GLY A 134 9.90 1.96 -12.30
C GLY A 134 10.47 2.42 -10.96
N SER A 135 9.64 2.85 -9.99
CA SER A 135 10.13 3.16 -8.64
C SER A 135 10.31 1.89 -7.81
N PRO A 136 11.45 1.71 -7.12
CA PRO A 136 11.67 0.53 -6.26
C PRO A 136 10.78 0.54 -5.00
N LYS A 137 10.32 1.73 -4.60
CA LYS A 137 9.43 1.93 -3.45
C LYS A 137 8.27 2.83 -3.84
N GLN A 138 7.14 2.62 -3.18
CA GLN A 138 5.89 3.30 -3.48
C GLN A 138 5.49 4.15 -2.29
N ALA A 139 5.10 5.41 -2.56
CA ALA A 139 4.49 6.25 -1.56
C ALA A 139 3.10 5.70 -1.21
N TRP A 140 2.72 5.76 0.05
CA TRP A 140 1.44 5.28 0.53
C TRP A 140 0.90 6.17 1.64
N THR A 141 -0.42 6.21 1.74
CA THR A 141 -1.16 6.90 2.79
C THR A 141 -2.14 5.91 3.40
N LEU A 142 -2.17 5.84 4.73
CA LEU A 142 -3.20 5.17 5.51
C LEU A 142 -4.04 6.22 6.22
N SER A 143 -5.32 6.32 5.84
CA SER A 143 -6.26 7.25 6.45
C SER A 143 -7.26 6.52 7.35
N GLN A 144 -7.57 7.10 8.51
CA GLN A 144 -8.61 6.62 9.41
C GLN A 144 -9.31 7.81 10.06
N ARG A 145 -10.52 8.13 9.62
CA ARG A 145 -11.25 9.34 10.05
C ARG A 145 -10.39 10.59 9.83
N ASP A 146 -9.98 11.26 10.91
CA ASP A 146 -9.20 12.51 10.88
C ASP A 146 -7.68 12.28 10.94
N THR A 147 -7.23 11.04 11.09
CA THR A 147 -5.79 10.72 11.12
C THR A 147 -5.30 10.24 9.76
N HIS A 148 -4.12 10.72 9.38
CA HIS A 148 -3.42 10.34 8.17
C HIS A 148 -2.00 9.96 8.55
N MET A 149 -1.52 8.86 7.99
CA MET A 149 -0.16 8.39 8.14
C MET A 149 0.40 8.09 6.76
N ASP A 150 1.58 8.63 6.50
CA ASP A 150 2.24 8.50 5.21
C ASP A 150 3.54 7.72 5.35
N GLY A 151 3.96 7.11 4.26
CA GLY A 151 5.28 6.50 4.18
C GLY A 151 5.64 6.11 2.76
N GLU A 152 6.76 5.41 2.66
CA GLU A 152 7.27 4.87 1.42
C GLU A 152 7.79 3.44 1.68
N GLY A 153 7.58 2.53 0.73
CA GLY A 153 8.15 1.19 0.85
C GLY A 153 7.84 0.26 -0.31
N ASP A 154 8.49 -0.91 -0.28
CA ASP A 154 8.08 -2.05 -1.09
C ASP A 154 6.85 -2.77 -0.47
N PRO A 155 6.23 -3.76 -1.14
CA PRO A 155 5.06 -4.46 -0.58
C PRO A 155 5.25 -5.04 0.82
N LYS A 156 6.47 -5.48 1.17
CA LYS A 156 6.78 -6.08 2.47
C LYS A 156 6.94 -5.01 3.55
N GLU A 157 7.67 -3.94 3.25
CA GLU A 157 7.82 -2.79 4.15
C GLU A 157 6.47 -2.13 4.42
N ILE A 158 5.65 -1.91 3.38
CA ILE A 158 4.28 -1.39 3.52
C ILE A 158 3.47 -2.30 4.42
N ALA A 159 3.39 -3.60 4.12
CA ALA A 159 2.63 -4.54 4.94
C ALA A 159 3.05 -4.49 6.42
N ALA A 160 4.36 -4.49 6.72
CA ALA A 160 4.85 -4.39 8.10
C ALA A 160 4.43 -3.11 8.81
N ASN A 161 4.52 -1.96 8.12
CA ASN A 161 4.10 -0.67 8.66
C ASN A 161 2.59 -0.65 8.92
N ILE A 162 1.77 -1.08 7.95
CA ILE A 162 0.32 -1.15 8.10
C ILE A 162 -0.07 -2.06 9.25
N CYS A 163 0.49 -3.28 9.34
CA CYS A 163 0.22 -4.19 10.45
C CYS A 163 0.56 -3.54 11.80
N THR A 164 1.70 -2.86 11.91
CA THR A 164 2.14 -2.21 13.15
C THR A 164 1.16 -1.10 13.58
N ILE A 165 0.71 -0.29 12.61
CA ILE A 165 -0.21 0.81 12.83
C ILE A 165 -1.59 0.29 13.26
N VAL A 166 -2.21 -0.59 12.47
CA VAL A 166 -3.60 -1.00 12.68
C VAL A 166 -3.80 -1.97 13.85
N THR A 167 -2.70 -2.55 14.34
CA THR A 167 -2.70 -3.34 15.58
C THR A 167 -2.30 -2.51 16.81
N GLU A 168 -2.18 -1.19 16.65
CA GLU A 168 -1.88 -0.22 17.71
C GLU A 168 -0.65 -0.59 18.55
N ARG A 169 0.36 -1.21 17.90
CA ARG A 169 1.62 -1.63 18.54
C ARG A 169 2.66 -0.50 18.62
N GLY A 170 2.26 0.72 18.28
CA GLY A 170 3.06 1.94 18.44
C GLY A 170 2.91 2.58 19.83
N ALA A 171 3.72 3.61 20.10
CA ALA A 171 3.60 4.38 21.34
C ALA A 171 2.25 5.12 21.40
N ARG A 172 1.53 4.97 22.51
CA ARG A 172 0.35 5.79 22.81
C ARG A 172 0.75 6.90 23.76
N PHE A 173 0.55 8.15 23.36
CA PHE A 173 0.65 9.27 24.28
C PHE A 173 -0.64 9.34 25.10
N VAL A 174 -0.55 9.06 26.40
CA VAL A 174 -1.66 9.27 27.33
C VAL A 174 -1.60 10.73 27.77
N LYS A 175 -2.70 11.45 27.59
CA LYS A 175 -2.87 12.81 28.12
C LYS A 175 -3.42 12.76 29.54
#